data_AF-A0A535MXL3-F1
#
_entry.id   AF-A0A535MXL3-F1
#
_cell.length_a   1.000
_cell.length_b   1.000
_cell.length_c   1.000
_cell.angle_alpha   90.00
_cell.angle_beta   90.00
_cell.angle_gamma   90.00
#
_symmetry.space_group_name_H-M   'P 1'
#
loop_
_entity.id
_entity.type
_entity.pdbx_description
1 polymer ?
#
loop_
_entity_poly.entity_id
_entity_poly.type
_entity_poly.pdbx_seq_one_letter_code
_entity_poly.pdbx_strand_id
1 'polypeptide(L)'
;IRGICERQGVTVLLVAHDVNPILPFIDRVVYVAGGHVLSGQPRDVIRTETLTRLYGAPVEVLHTGDGRLVVVGQYEPVSHHAIDH
;
A
#
# COMPACT_ATOMS: atom_id res chain seq x y z
N ILE A 1 -9.06 -16.07 3.42
CA ILE A 1 -8.38 -15.50 4.61
C ILE A 1 -9.37 -14.79 5.51
N ARG A 2 -10.07 -13.74 5.06
CA ARG A 2 -11.08 -13.00 5.86
C ARG A 2 -12.04 -13.88 6.68
N GLY A 3 -12.73 -14.84 6.04
CA GLY A 3 -13.67 -15.70 6.75
C GLY A 3 -13.04 -16.64 7.80
N ILE A 4 -11.73 -16.94 7.72
CA ILE A 4 -11.02 -17.71 8.75
C ILE A 4 -10.73 -16.79 9.95
N CYS A 5 -10.23 -15.59 9.68
CA CYS A 5 -9.95 -14.58 10.70
C CYS A 5 -11.19 -14.27 11.55
N GLU A 6 -12.34 -14.08 10.91
CA GLU A 6 -13.61 -13.82 11.57
C GLU A 6 -14.06 -14.99 12.45
N ARG A 7 -14.01 -16.23 11.93
CA ARG A 7 -14.45 -17.42 12.68
C ARG A 7 -13.54 -17.79 13.84
N GLN A 8 -12.25 -17.48 13.73
CA GLN A 8 -11.25 -17.85 14.75
C GLN A 8 -10.87 -16.69 15.66
N GLY A 9 -11.37 -15.46 15.41
CA GLY A 9 -11.03 -14.27 16.20
C GLY A 9 -9.55 -13.88 16.09
N VAL A 10 -8.89 -14.20 14.98
CA VAL A 10 -7.46 -13.95 14.77
C VAL A 10 -7.24 -12.80 13.79
N THR A 11 -6.23 -11.97 14.06
CA THR A 11 -5.79 -10.91 13.14
C THR A 11 -4.58 -11.40 12.35
N VAL A 12 -4.60 -11.22 11.03
CA VAL A 12 -3.48 -11.56 10.14
C VAL A 12 -2.88 -10.27 9.58
N LEU A 13 -1.58 -10.09 9.79
CA LEU A 13 -0.80 -9.04 9.14
C LEU A 13 0.00 -9.65 8.00
N LEU A 14 -0.15 -9.08 6.81
CA LEU A 14 0.60 -9.47 5.62
C LEU A 14 1.51 -8.31 5.20
N VAL A 15 2.77 -8.62 4.89
CA VAL A 15 3.72 -7.69 4.26
C VAL A 15 3.92 -8.13 2.82
N ALA A 16 3.65 -7.26 1.87
CA ALA A 16 3.76 -7.54 0.45
C ALA A 16 4.49 -6.39 -0.27
N HIS A 17 5.22 -6.74 -1.33
CA HIS A 17 5.88 -5.76 -2.21
C HIS A 17 4.91 -5.19 -3.25
N ASP A 18 3.88 -5.95 -3.62
CA ASP A 18 2.78 -5.51 -4.48
C ASP A 18 1.45 -5.73 -3.74
N VAL A 19 0.71 -4.65 -3.57
CA VAL A 19 -0.59 -4.66 -2.89
C VAL A 19 -1.72 -5.09 -3.82
N ASN A 20 -1.57 -4.93 -5.14
CA ASN A 20 -2.66 -5.13 -6.10
C ASN A 20 -3.30 -6.52 -6.05
N PRO A 21 -2.54 -7.63 -5.97
CA PRO A 21 -3.12 -8.97 -5.89
C PRO A 21 -3.94 -9.19 -4.61
N ILE A 22 -3.62 -8.48 -3.53
CA ILE A 22 -4.22 -8.69 -2.21
C ILE A 22 -5.31 -7.68 -1.87
N LEU A 23 -5.39 -6.54 -2.58
CA LEU A 23 -6.37 -5.48 -2.36
C LEU A 23 -7.83 -5.97 -2.24
N PRO A 24 -8.31 -6.90 -3.08
CA PRO A 24 -9.70 -7.40 -2.98
C PRO A 24 -9.98 -8.19 -1.69
N PHE A 25 -8.94 -8.67 -1.02
CA PHE A 25 -9.06 -9.60 0.12
C PHE A 25 -8.78 -8.95 1.48
N ILE A 26 -8.31 -7.69 1.49
CA ILE A 26 -7.95 -6.96 2.69
C ILE A 26 -8.99 -5.89 3.02
N ASP A 27 -9.14 -5.61 4.31
CA ASP A 27 -10.09 -4.64 4.87
C ASP A 27 -9.38 -3.36 5.32
N ARG A 28 -8.07 -3.44 5.55
CA ARG A 28 -7.24 -2.34 6.01
C ARG A 28 -5.85 -2.40 5.36
N VAL A 29 -5.32 -1.23 5.06
CA VAL A 29 -3.92 -1.02 4.66
C VAL A 29 -3.21 -0.16 5.69
N VAL A 30 -1.89 -0.35 5.78
CA VAL A 30 -0.99 0.50 6.54
C VAL A 30 0.18 0.85 5.62
N TYR A 31 0.34 2.13 5.31
CA TYR A 31 1.53 2.63 4.60
C TYR A 31 2.44 3.34 5.59
N VAL A 32 3.75 3.13 5.42
CA VAL A 32 4.80 3.74 6.23
C VAL A 32 5.84 4.31 5.28
N ALA A 33 6.05 5.62 5.32
CA ALA A 33 7.05 6.30 4.50
C ALA A 33 7.47 7.62 5.15
N GLY A 34 8.74 8.01 5.01
CA GLY A 34 9.22 9.33 5.47
C GLY A 34 8.99 9.61 6.97
N GLY A 35 8.94 8.58 7.83
CA GLY A 35 8.61 8.73 9.26
C GLY A 35 7.11 8.93 9.55
N HIS A 36 6.27 8.87 8.53
CA HIS A 36 4.82 8.97 8.64
C HIS A 36 4.15 7.61 8.48
N VAL A 37 3.02 7.44 9.17
CA VAL A 37 2.18 6.23 9.11
C VAL A 37 0.77 6.64 8.75
N LEU A 38 0.17 5.90 7.83
CA LEU A 38 -1.21 6.08 7.43
C LEU A 38 -1.93 4.73 7.41
N SER A 39 -3.08 4.65 8.08
CA SER A 39 -3.88 3.42 8.15
C SER A 39 -5.35 3.69 7.91
N GLY A 40 -6.01 2.79 7.19
CA GLY A 40 -7.43 2.91 6.86
C GLY A 40 -7.87 1.89 5.83
N GLN A 41 -9.09 2.05 5.33
CA GLN A 41 -9.59 1.22 4.24
C GLN A 41 -8.80 1.51 2.96
N PRO A 42 -8.59 0.51 2.09
CA PRO A 42 -7.83 0.70 0.84
C PRO A 42 -8.34 1.87 0.00
N ARG A 43 -9.67 1.99 -0.16
CA ARG A 43 -10.30 3.08 -0.91
C ARG A 43 -9.99 4.47 -0.36
N ASP A 44 -9.71 4.58 0.94
CA ASP A 44 -9.50 5.86 1.61
C ASP A 44 -8.03 6.27 1.69
N VAL A 45 -7.16 5.27 1.79
CA VAL A 45 -5.71 5.46 1.89
C VAL A 45 -5.05 5.57 0.52
N ILE A 46 -5.47 4.74 -0.44
CA ILE A 46 -4.82 4.63 -1.75
C ILE A 46 -5.46 5.66 -2.69
N ARG A 47 -5.12 6.93 -2.44
CA ARG A 47 -5.53 8.10 -3.23
C ARG A 47 -4.32 8.97 -3.53
N THR A 48 -4.34 9.64 -4.69
CA THR A 48 -3.28 10.54 -5.17
C THR A 48 -2.87 11.54 -4.09
N GLU A 49 -3.82 12.25 -3.49
CA GLU A 49 -3.57 13.30 -2.50
C GLU A 49 -2.94 12.72 -1.23
N THR A 50 -3.48 11.59 -0.80
CA THR A 50 -3.08 10.93 0.44
C THR A 50 -1.67 10.35 0.35
N LEU A 51 -1.36 9.65 -0.75
CA LEU A 51 -0.03 9.08 -0.97
C LEU A 51 1.00 10.14 -1.32
N THR A 52 0.64 11.17 -2.10
CA THR A 52 1.54 12.30 -2.38
C THR A 52 1.98 12.97 -1.08
N ARG A 53 1.05 13.21 -0.15
CA ARG A 53 1.37 13.78 1.16
C ARG A 53 2.23 12.85 2.00
N LEU A 54 1.97 11.54 1.97
CA LEU A 54 2.71 10.56 2.76
C LEU A 54 4.17 10.42 2.30
N TYR A 55 4.39 10.36 0.99
CA TYR A 55 5.72 10.20 0.40
C TYR A 55 6.47 11.51 0.22
N GLY A 56 5.79 12.67 0.33
CA GLY A 56 6.40 13.98 0.09
C GLY A 56 6.80 14.22 -1.37
N ALA A 57 6.29 13.41 -2.29
CA ALA A 57 6.59 13.43 -3.72
C ALA A 57 5.32 13.15 -4.52
N PRO A 58 5.20 13.62 -5.78
CA PRO A 58 4.03 13.35 -6.61
C PRO A 58 3.76 11.85 -6.79
N VAL A 59 2.54 11.43 -6.45
CA VAL A 59 2.03 10.08 -6.64
C VAL A 59 0.69 10.17 -7.35
N GLU A 60 0.55 9.48 -8.47
CA GLU A 60 -0.71 9.29 -9.18
C GLU A 60 -1.29 7.90 -8.89
N VAL A 61 -2.58 7.86 -8.56
CA VAL A 61 -3.35 6.62 -8.44
C VAL A 61 -4.32 6.52 -9.61
N LEU A 62 -4.08 5.55 -10.48
CA LEU A 62 -4.89 5.28 -11.66
C LEU A 62 -5.72 4.01 -11.45
N HIS A 63 -6.93 4.02 -12.01
CA HIS A 63 -7.78 2.84 -12.08
C HIS A 63 -7.91 2.42 -13.54
N THR A 64 -7.59 1.17 -13.83
CA THR A 64 -7.77 0.61 -15.17
C THR A 64 -9.25 0.29 -15.41
N GLY A 65 -9.64 0.14 -16.68
CA GLY A 65 -11.03 -0.20 -17.04
C GLY A 65 -11.50 -1.57 -16.50
N ASP A 66 -10.57 -2.46 -16.15
CA ASP A 66 -10.83 -3.75 -15.51
C ASP A 66 -10.72 -3.72 -13.97
N GLY A 67 -10.63 -2.53 -13.37
CA GLY A 67 -10.68 -2.34 -11.92
C GLY A 67 -9.37 -2.61 -11.18
N ARG A 68 -8.25 -2.76 -11.90
CA ARG A 68 -6.92 -2.80 -11.29
C ARG A 68 -6.48 -1.40 -10.91
N LEU A 69 -5.72 -1.33 -9.82
CA LEU A 69 -5.15 -0.10 -9.32
C LEU A 69 -3.69 -0.02 -9.79
N VAL A 70 -3.26 1.15 -10.27
CA VAL A 70 -1.88 1.41 -10.66
C VAL A 70 -1.42 2.63 -9.89
N VAL A 71 -0.43 2.45 -9.02
CA VAL A 71 0.21 3.56 -8.31
C VAL A 71 1.49 3.90 -9.06
N VAL A 72 1.56 5.13 -9.57
CA VAL A 72 2.77 5.68 -10.20
C VAL A 72 3.32 6.75 -9.29
N GLY A 73 4.48 6.51 -8.70
CA GLY A 73 5.21 7.53 -7.95
C GLY A 73 6.44 7.97 -8.74
N GLN A 74 6.76 9.26 -8.69
CA GLN A 74 8.14 9.71 -8.92
C GLN A 74 8.98 9.53 -7.65
N TYR A 75 8.80 8.40 -6.97
CA TYR A 75 9.62 8.03 -5.85
C TYR A 75 10.86 7.38 -6.43
N GLU A 76 11.98 8.10 -6.43
CA GLU A 76 13.28 7.45 -6.50
C GLU A 76 13.47 6.75 -5.15
N PRO A 77 13.39 5.41 -5.08
CA PRO A 77 13.87 4.74 -3.88
C PRO A 77 15.35 5.10 -3.76
N VAL A 78 15.76 5.60 -2.60
CA VAL A 78 17.16 5.55 -2.22
C VAL A 78 17.46 4.06 -2.01
N SER A 79 17.74 3.35 -3.10
CA SER A 79 18.25 1.99 -3.06
C SER A 79 19.64 2.08 -2.48
N HIS A 80 19.75 1.93 -1.15
CA HIS A 80 21.00 1.59 -0.50
C HIS A 80 21.37 0.18 -0.98
N HIS A 81 21.98 0.09 -2.16
CA HIS A 81 22.82 -1.04 -2.50
C HIS A 81 24.06 -0.94 -1.62
N ALA A 82 23.96 -1.44 -0.39
CA ALA A 82 25.12 -1.92 0.32
C ALA A 82 25.64 -3.13 -0.46
N ILE A 83 26.57 -2.87 -1.39
CA ILE A 83 27.51 -3.88 -1.84
C ILE A 83 28.88 -3.35 -1.44
N ASP A 84 29.26 -3.74 -0.23
CA ASP A 84 30.64 -3.85 0.22
C ASP A 84 31.35 -4.89 -0.66
N HIS A 85 32.43 -4.48 -1.34
CA HIS A 85 33.68 -5.24 -1.54
C HIS A 85 34.71 -4.41 -2.30
#